data_AF-A0A6M6JB69-F1
#
_entry.id   AF-A0A6M6JB69-F1
#
_cell.length_a   1.000
_cell.length_b   1.000
_cell.length_c   1.000
_cell.angle_alpha   90.00
_cell.angle_beta   90.00
_cell.angle_gamma   90.00
#
_symmetry.space_group_name_H-M   'P 1'
#
loop_
_entity.id
_entity.type
_entity.pdbx_description
1 polymer ?
#
loop_
_entity_poly.entity_id
_entity_poly.type
_entity_poly.pdbx_seq_one_letter_code
_entity_poly.pdbx_strand_id
1 'polypeptide(L)'
;MSTVETTSTEDHRAPAVARAEQATDGWDDVARLQRWATPDHADFYALAGELVSTLHAVEDLAEVLVAQVGGYGRGRALYDDTRAVDPVARLADATEQLRAARAGLVVASARFNEFWSSIGHVGVEMPT
;
A
#
# COMPACT_ATOMS: atom_id res chain seq x y z
N MET A 1 -40.18 18.91 -19.64
CA MET A 1 -38.97 18.07 -19.67
C MET A 1 -37.92 18.76 -18.81
N SER A 2 -37.77 18.36 -17.56
CA SER A 2 -36.67 18.82 -16.71
C SER A 2 -35.49 17.89 -16.89
N THR A 3 -34.42 18.40 -17.48
CA THR A 3 -33.09 17.79 -17.46
C THR A 3 -32.60 17.78 -16.02
N VAL A 4 -32.47 16.59 -15.44
CA VAL A 4 -31.71 16.38 -14.21
C VAL A 4 -30.24 16.49 -14.60
N GLU A 5 -29.62 17.62 -14.27
CA GLU A 5 -28.17 17.69 -14.16
C GLU A 5 -27.77 16.76 -13.02
N THR A 6 -27.25 15.59 -13.38
CA THR A 6 -26.52 14.75 -12.44
C THR A 6 -25.23 15.49 -12.13
N THR A 7 -25.25 16.35 -11.11
CA THR A 7 -24.05 16.89 -10.50
C THR A 7 -23.26 15.70 -9.98
N SER A 8 -22.29 15.25 -10.77
CA SER A 8 -21.22 14.39 -10.30
C SER A 8 -20.62 15.11 -9.11
N THR A 9 -20.84 14.58 -7.90
CA THR A 9 -20.17 15.03 -6.70
C THR A 9 -18.69 14.90 -6.97
N GLU A 10 -18.04 16.02 -7.28
CA GLU A 10 -16.59 16.10 -7.41
C GLU A 10 -15.99 15.46 -6.16
N ASP A 11 -15.16 14.46 -6.38
CA ASP A 11 -14.48 13.79 -5.29
C ASP A 11 -13.43 14.76 -4.71
N HIS A 12 -13.76 15.40 -3.60
CA HIS A 12 -12.93 16.43 -2.97
C HIS A 12 -11.69 15.84 -2.27
N ARG A 13 -11.45 14.54 -2.35
CA ARG A 13 -10.29 13.88 -1.75
C ARG A 13 -9.01 14.26 -2.48
N ALA A 14 -7.92 14.35 -1.74
CA ALA A 14 -6.60 14.56 -2.33
C ALA A 14 -6.30 13.41 -3.33
N PRO A 15 -5.78 13.70 -4.54
CA PRO A 15 -5.59 12.68 -5.57
C PRO A 15 -4.81 11.44 -5.11
N ALA A 16 -3.80 11.63 -4.25
CA ALA A 16 -3.02 10.52 -3.69
C ALA A 16 -3.88 9.58 -2.81
N VAL A 17 -4.83 10.12 -2.04
CA VAL A 17 -5.75 9.34 -1.20
C VAL A 17 -6.74 8.57 -2.08
N ALA A 18 -7.33 9.22 -3.08
CA ALA A 18 -8.25 8.54 -4.00
C ALA A 18 -7.59 7.38 -4.75
N ARG A 19 -6.31 7.53 -5.16
CA ARG A 19 -5.53 6.45 -5.77
C ARG A 19 -5.17 5.33 -4.80
N ALA A 20 -4.85 5.67 -3.55
CA ALA A 20 -4.58 4.67 -2.52
C ALA A 20 -5.81 3.81 -2.25
N GLU A 21 -7.00 4.41 -2.14
CA GLU A 21 -8.26 3.67 -1.96
C GLU A 21 -8.57 2.76 -3.15
N GLN A 22 -8.44 3.25 -4.38
CA GLN A 22 -8.61 2.42 -5.58
C GLN A 22 -7.65 1.23 -5.60
N ALA A 23 -6.41 1.42 -5.17
CA ALA A 23 -5.43 0.35 -5.06
C ALA A 23 -5.84 -0.67 -3.97
N THR A 24 -6.33 -0.20 -2.82
CA THR A 24 -6.85 -1.08 -1.76
C THR A 24 -8.02 -1.93 -2.25
N ASP A 25 -9.03 -1.31 -2.89
CA ASP A 25 -10.17 -2.02 -3.47
C ASP A 25 -9.72 -3.06 -4.50
N GLY A 26 -8.75 -2.70 -5.35
CA GLY A 26 -8.18 -3.60 -6.34
C GLY A 26 -7.52 -4.84 -5.72
N TRP A 27 -6.76 -4.67 -4.63
CA TRP A 27 -6.13 -5.80 -3.93
C TRP A 27 -7.13 -6.69 -3.20
N ASP A 28 -8.18 -6.10 -2.62
CA ASP A 28 -9.29 -6.86 -2.04
C ASP A 28 -10.01 -7.70 -3.11
N ASP A 29 -10.19 -7.14 -4.30
CA ASP A 29 -10.76 -7.85 -5.44
C ASP A 29 -9.87 -8.97 -5.98
N VAL A 30 -8.55 -8.75 -6.08
CA VAL A 30 -7.57 -9.79 -6.43
C VAL A 30 -7.69 -10.96 -5.45
N ALA A 31 -7.69 -10.69 -4.14
CA ALA A 31 -7.82 -11.72 -3.13
C ALA A 31 -9.17 -12.46 -3.22
N ARG A 32 -10.26 -11.72 -3.46
CA ARG A 32 -11.61 -12.30 -3.63
C ARG A 32 -11.71 -13.20 -4.87
N LEU A 33 -11.16 -12.77 -6.01
CA LEU A 33 -11.18 -13.53 -7.25
C LEU A 33 -10.31 -14.79 -7.15
N GLN A 34 -9.12 -14.68 -6.54
CA GLN A 34 -8.20 -15.81 -6.42
C GLN A 34 -8.72 -16.94 -5.52
N ARG A 35 -9.67 -16.66 -4.61
CA ARG A 35 -10.36 -17.71 -3.83
C ARG A 35 -11.15 -18.70 -4.70
N TRP A 36 -11.54 -18.31 -5.90
CA TRP A 36 -12.37 -19.11 -6.79
C TRP A 36 -11.68 -19.47 -8.11
N ALA A 37 -10.46 -18.98 -8.33
CA ALA A 37 -9.66 -19.30 -9.50
C ALA A 37 -9.21 -20.76 -9.46
N THR A 38 -9.06 -21.37 -10.64
CA THR A 38 -8.31 -22.62 -10.74
C THR A 38 -6.82 -22.30 -10.62
N PRO A 39 -6.07 -22.98 -9.74
CA PRO A 39 -4.62 -22.79 -9.62
C PRO A 39 -3.91 -22.89 -10.96
N ASP A 40 -3.23 -21.82 -11.34
CA ASP A 40 -2.39 -21.76 -12.54
C ASP A 40 -1.03 -21.17 -12.19
N HIS A 41 0.02 -21.79 -12.74
CA HIS A 41 1.40 -21.42 -12.42
C HIS A 41 1.78 -20.05 -12.97
N ALA A 42 1.32 -19.70 -14.18
CA ALA A 42 1.57 -18.39 -14.77
C ALA A 42 0.88 -17.29 -13.95
N ASP A 43 -0.33 -17.55 -13.45
CA ASP A 43 -1.04 -16.61 -12.56
C ASP A 43 -0.30 -16.41 -11.24
N PHE A 44 0.24 -17.47 -10.62
CA PHE A 44 1.05 -17.32 -9.41
C PHE A 44 2.30 -16.49 -9.65
N TYR A 45 2.97 -16.70 -10.79
CA TYR A 45 4.16 -15.93 -11.17
C TYR A 45 3.83 -14.46 -11.40
N ALA A 46 2.74 -14.16 -12.10
CA ALA A 46 2.27 -12.81 -12.35
C ALA A 46 1.90 -12.09 -11.04
N LEU A 47 1.08 -12.73 -10.19
CA LEU A 47 0.67 -12.17 -8.90
C LEU A 47 1.86 -11.95 -7.95
N ALA A 48 2.86 -12.83 -7.97
CA ALA A 48 4.09 -12.63 -7.19
C ALA A 48 4.84 -11.34 -7.61
N GLY A 49 4.95 -11.10 -8.92
CA GLY A 49 5.58 -9.89 -9.45
C GLY A 49 4.83 -8.60 -9.08
N GLU A 50 3.49 -8.63 -9.14
CA GLU A 50 2.66 -7.49 -8.73
C GLU A 50 2.74 -7.20 -7.23
N LEU A 51 2.84 -8.24 -6.39
CA LEU A 51 3.05 -8.09 -4.95
C LEU A 51 4.40 -7.42 -4.64
N VAL A 52 5.49 -7.86 -5.28
CA VAL A 52 6.82 -7.23 -5.12
C VAL A 52 6.78 -5.77 -5.56
N SER A 53 6.19 -5.49 -6.72
CA SER A 53 6.08 -4.12 -7.24
C SER A 53 5.27 -3.21 -6.31
N THR A 54 4.20 -3.74 -5.73
CA THR A 54 3.37 -3.02 -4.76
C THR A 54 4.12 -2.74 -3.48
N LEU A 55 4.86 -3.70 -2.95
CA LEU A 55 5.65 -3.49 -1.72
C LEU A 55 6.72 -2.41 -1.91
N HIS A 56 7.40 -2.36 -3.06
CA HIS A 56 8.31 -1.26 -3.38
C HIS A 56 7.58 0.08 -3.47
N ALA A 57 6.41 0.14 -4.11
CA ALA A 57 5.63 1.38 -4.19
C ALA A 57 5.18 1.88 -2.80
N VAL A 58 4.83 0.97 -1.88
CA VAL A 58 4.49 1.32 -0.50
C VAL A 58 5.75 1.71 0.30
N GLU A 59 6.90 1.11 0.04
CA GLU A 59 8.19 1.51 0.62
C GLU A 59 8.54 2.96 0.26
N ASP A 60 8.42 3.31 -1.03
CA ASP A 60 8.66 4.66 -1.54
C ASP A 60 7.68 5.67 -0.91
N LEU A 61 6.40 5.32 -0.80
CA LEU A 61 5.41 6.15 -0.12
C LEU A 61 5.76 6.35 1.36
N ALA A 62 6.18 5.29 2.05
CA ALA A 62 6.59 5.38 3.45
C ALA A 62 7.78 6.34 3.62
N GLU A 63 8.74 6.33 2.71
CA GLU A 63 9.86 7.28 2.70
C GLU A 63 9.40 8.74 2.54
N VAL A 64 8.48 9.00 1.60
CA VAL A 64 7.86 10.31 1.43
C VAL A 64 7.14 10.76 2.70
N LEU A 65 6.37 9.87 3.33
CA LEU A 65 5.63 10.17 4.56
C LEU A 65 6.57 10.44 5.75
N VAL A 66 7.69 9.72 5.88
CA VAL A 66 8.71 10.00 6.90
C VAL A 66 9.21 11.44 6.80
N ALA A 67 9.50 11.91 5.58
CA ALA A 67 9.92 13.29 5.37
C ALA A 67 8.81 14.31 5.66
N GLN A 68 7.58 14.03 5.22
CA GLN A 68 6.43 14.93 5.42
C GLN A 68 6.04 15.04 6.90
N VAL A 69 5.94 13.93 7.62
CA VAL A 69 5.59 13.89 9.05
C VAL A 69 6.69 14.53 9.89
N GLY A 70 7.96 14.20 9.63
CA GLY A 70 9.10 14.81 10.34
C GLY A 70 9.25 16.31 10.09
N GLY A 71 8.72 16.81 8.96
CA GLY A 71 8.69 18.23 8.62
C GLY A 71 7.42 18.96 9.09
N TYR A 72 6.39 18.24 9.53
CA TYR A 72 5.05 18.81 9.71
C TYR A 72 4.99 19.93 10.76
N GLY A 73 5.74 19.84 11.85
CA GLY A 73 5.76 20.88 12.88
C GLY A 73 6.50 22.16 12.51
N ARG A 74 7.27 22.19 11.41
CA ARG A 74 8.11 23.35 11.08
C ARG A 74 7.23 24.56 10.74
N GLY A 75 7.37 25.63 11.53
CA GLY A 75 6.63 26.88 11.35
C GLY A 75 5.15 26.79 11.72
N ARG A 76 4.71 25.74 12.42
CA ARG A 76 3.32 25.53 12.84
C ARG A 76 3.21 25.45 14.35
N ALA A 77 2.15 26.05 14.91
CA ALA A 77 1.76 25.83 16.30
C ALA A 77 0.98 24.52 16.38
N LEU A 78 1.53 23.53 17.07
CA LEU A 78 0.89 22.23 17.25
C LEU A 78 0.27 22.12 18.63
N TYR A 79 -0.78 21.32 18.73
CA TYR A 79 -1.35 20.92 20.01
C TYR A 79 -1.72 19.44 19.96
N ASP A 80 -1.69 18.81 21.12
CA ASP A 80 -2.18 17.44 21.31
C ASP A 80 -3.62 17.50 21.83
N ASP A 81 -4.55 16.85 21.15
CA ASP A 81 -5.97 16.79 21.57
C ASP A 81 -6.12 16.18 22.97
N THR A 82 -5.26 15.24 23.34
CA THR A 82 -5.28 14.62 24.67
C THR A 82 -4.69 15.51 25.76
N ARG A 83 -4.00 16.60 25.38
CA ARG A 83 -3.23 17.50 26.25
C ARG A 83 -2.24 16.78 27.18
N ALA A 84 -1.89 15.55 26.85
CA ALA A 84 -1.11 14.65 27.69
C ALA A 84 0.32 14.48 27.18
N VAL A 85 0.56 14.75 25.89
CA VAL A 85 1.85 14.55 25.23
C VAL A 85 2.25 15.81 24.48
N ASP A 86 3.55 16.11 24.46
CA ASP A 86 4.08 17.12 23.56
C ASP A 86 3.82 16.70 22.09
N PRO A 87 3.07 17.49 21.30
CA PRO A 87 2.78 17.15 19.91
C PRO A 87 4.04 16.98 19.04
N VAL A 88 5.16 17.64 19.38
CA VAL A 88 6.44 17.44 18.67
C VAL A 88 6.99 16.04 18.94
N ALA A 89 7.00 15.62 20.21
CA ALA A 89 7.39 14.26 20.58
C ALA A 89 6.50 13.21 19.91
N ARG A 90 5.18 13.44 19.85
CA ARG A 90 4.26 12.51 19.18
C ARG A 90 4.53 12.37 17.67
N LEU A 91 4.87 13.46 16.97
CA LEU A 91 5.26 13.39 15.56
C LEU A 91 6.60 12.68 15.36
N ALA A 92 7.54 12.84 16.28
CA ALA A 92 8.81 12.10 16.24
C ALA A 92 8.57 10.60 16.40
N ASP A 93 7.73 10.19 17.35
CA ASP A 93 7.35 8.79 17.55
C ASP A 93 6.64 8.21 16.32
N ALA A 94 5.70 8.95 15.72
CA ALA A 94 5.02 8.54 14.49
C ALA A 94 6.00 8.38 13.31
N THR A 95 7.00 9.26 13.22
CA THR A 95 8.06 9.16 12.20
C THR A 95 8.88 7.89 12.40
N GLU A 96 9.21 7.53 13.64
CA GLU A 96 9.95 6.31 13.93
C GLU A 96 9.15 5.04 13.63
N GLN A 97 7.84 5.04 13.94
CA GLN A 97 6.93 3.96 13.56
C GLN A 97 6.87 3.76 12.04
N LEU A 98 6.83 4.85 11.26
CA LEU A 98 6.88 4.78 9.79
C LEU A 98 8.21 4.22 9.27
N ARG A 99 9.34 4.58 9.88
CA ARG A 99 10.65 3.99 9.53
C ARG A 99 10.68 2.49 9.80
N ALA A 100 10.16 2.06 10.94
CA ALA A 100 10.05 0.64 11.28
C ALA A 100 9.14 -0.10 10.30
N ALA A 101 8.00 0.47 9.92
CA ALA A 101 7.11 -0.09 8.90
C ALA A 101 7.84 -0.24 7.55
N ARG A 102 8.57 0.80 7.11
CA ARG A 102 9.39 0.75 5.88
C ARG A 102 10.43 -0.38 5.93
N ALA A 103 11.13 -0.56 7.05
CA ALA A 103 12.07 -1.67 7.21
C ALA A 103 11.36 -3.04 7.11
N GLY A 104 10.14 -3.15 7.65
CA GLY A 104 9.30 -4.34 7.51
C GLY A 104 8.93 -4.66 6.06
N LEU A 105 8.66 -3.63 5.23
CA LEU A 105 8.36 -3.80 3.81
C LEU A 105 9.55 -4.39 3.04
N VAL A 106 10.77 -3.93 3.33
CA VAL A 106 12.00 -4.47 2.72
C VAL A 106 12.14 -5.96 3.02
N VAL A 107 11.88 -6.38 4.27
CA VAL A 107 11.91 -7.78 4.66
C VAL A 107 10.80 -8.57 3.95
N ALA A 108 9.59 -8.02 3.84
CA ALA A 108 8.49 -8.65 3.12
C ALA A 108 8.81 -8.83 1.62
N SER A 109 9.35 -7.80 0.96
CA SER A 109 9.78 -7.86 -0.44
C SER A 109 10.81 -8.95 -0.68
N ALA A 110 11.79 -9.11 0.22
CA ALA A 110 12.76 -10.20 0.15
C ALA A 110 12.08 -11.59 0.19
N ARG A 111 11.08 -11.77 1.07
CA ARG A 111 10.31 -13.03 1.15
C ARG A 111 9.48 -13.31 -0.10
N PHE A 112 8.87 -12.29 -0.70
CA PHE A 112 8.15 -12.48 -1.96
C PHE A 112 9.08 -12.78 -3.13
N ASN A 113 10.29 -12.22 -3.15
CA ASN A 113 11.31 -12.61 -4.14
C ASN A 113 11.76 -14.07 -3.95
N GLU A 114 11.94 -14.53 -2.71
CA GLU A 114 12.23 -15.95 -2.42
C GLU A 114 11.09 -16.87 -2.88
N PHE A 115 9.84 -16.48 -2.60
CA PHE A 115 8.65 -17.18 -3.09
C PHE A 115 8.63 -17.25 -4.62
N TRP A 116 8.80 -16.09 -5.28
CA TRP A 116 8.83 -15.96 -6.73
C TRP A 116 9.90 -16.85 -7.37
N SER A 117 11.12 -16.83 -6.81
CA SER A 117 12.20 -17.72 -7.24
C SER A 117 11.85 -19.19 -7.05
N SER A 118 11.20 -19.55 -5.94
CA SER A 118 10.84 -20.94 -5.64
C SER A 118 9.80 -21.47 -6.62
N ILE A 119 8.76 -20.69 -6.91
CA ILE A 119 7.73 -21.10 -7.87
C ILE A 119 8.25 -21.10 -9.31
N GLY A 120 9.17 -20.21 -9.67
CA GLY A 120 9.73 -20.12 -11.02
C GLY A 120 10.43 -21.40 -11.51
N HIS A 121 10.78 -22.32 -10.61
CA HIS A 121 11.39 -23.60 -10.94
C HIS A 121 10.42 -24.79 -10.99
N VAL A 122 9.12 -24.56 -10.77
CA VAL A 122 8.09 -25.60 -10.81
C VAL A 122 7.48 -25.69 -12.20
N GLY A 123 7.57 -26.85 -12.83
CA GLY A 123 6.83 -27.19 -14.05
C GLY A 123 5.71 -28.19 -13.73
N VAL A 124 4.63 -28.17 -14.52
CA VAL A 124 3.58 -29.19 -14.47
C VAL A 124 3.81 -30.19 -15.59
N GLU A 125 3.93 -31.47 -15.25
CA GLU A 125 3.98 -32.54 -16.25
C GLU A 125 2.62 -32.68 -16.93
N MET A 126 2.60 -32.62 -18.25
CA MET A 126 1.39 -32.93 -19.03
C MET A 126 1.24 -34.45 -19.10
N PRO A 127 0.04 -35.01 -18.85
CA PRO A 127 -0.18 -36.44 -19.05
C PRO A 127 0.06 -36.81 -20.51
N THR A 128 0.92 -37.80 -20.75
CA THR A 128 1.14 -38.44 -22.05
C THR A 128 -0.06 -39.22 -22.54
#